data_AF-A0A2E0FHA1-F1
#
_entry.id   AF-A0A2E0FHA1-F1
#
_cell.length_a   1.000
_cell.length_b   1.000
_cell.length_c   1.000
_cell.angle_alpha   90.00
_cell.angle_beta   90.00
_cell.angle_gamma   90.00
#
_symmetry.space_group_name_H-M   'P 1'
#
loop_
_entity.id
_entity.type
_entity.pdbx_description
1 polymer ?
#
loop_
_entity_poly.entity_id
_entity_poly.type
_entity_poly.pdbx_seq_one_letter_code
_entity_poly.pdbx_strand_id
1 'polypeptide(L)'
;MKNYKAGVNKMEKPKWDSLDSFEEHYHNLIDKICAKAVAEEGIAEVAKALWSASRAAANRSPRTLCFDCVYIAANATGNPLSSYFLEHIAEKIVGTRVRPMRKHRGTKGPKWYLSENGKAAIISVIGEDLYDSVIRE
;
A
#
# COMPACT_ATOMS: atom_id res chain seq x y z
N MET A 1 22.59 -17.61 28.25
CA MET A 1 21.83 -17.22 27.03
C MET A 1 21.50 -15.73 27.10
N LYS A 2 22.03 -14.92 26.18
CA LYS A 2 21.77 -13.47 26.14
C LYS A 2 20.42 -13.23 25.45
N ASN A 3 19.43 -12.74 26.20
CA ASN A 3 18.16 -12.27 25.68
C ASN A 3 18.34 -10.92 24.98
N TYR A 4 18.59 -10.94 23.67
CA TYR A 4 18.47 -9.73 22.85
C TYR A 4 16.98 -9.49 22.55
N LYS A 5 16.29 -8.76 23.45
CA LYS A 5 15.08 -8.04 23.04
C LYS A 5 15.55 -6.85 22.22
N ALA A 6 15.63 -7.04 20.90
CA ALA A 6 15.75 -5.91 19.97
C ALA A 6 14.58 -4.97 20.28
N GLY A 7 14.91 -3.73 20.67
CA GLY A 7 13.93 -2.70 20.95
C GLY A 7 13.12 -2.42 19.69
N VAL A 8 11.95 -3.04 19.60
CA VAL A 8 10.93 -2.62 18.63
C VAL A 8 10.48 -1.27 19.14
N ASN A 9 11.05 -0.22 18.55
CA ASN A 9 10.63 1.16 18.75
C ASN A 9 9.16 1.19 18.31
N LYS A 10 8.23 1.07 19.26
CA LYS A 10 6.80 1.20 18.98
C LYS A 10 6.64 2.61 18.44
N MET A 11 6.47 2.75 17.13
CA MET A 11 6.06 4.02 16.53
C MET A 11 4.89 4.53 17.37
N GLU A 12 5.09 5.67 18.04
CA GLU A 12 4.01 6.38 18.70
C GLU A 12 2.87 6.52 17.69
N LYS A 13 1.63 6.24 18.14
CA LYS A 13 0.48 6.45 17.28
C LYS A 13 0.43 7.95 16.99
N PRO A 14 0.65 8.38 15.75
CA PRO A 14 0.64 9.80 15.46
C PRO A 14 -0.77 10.32 15.74
N LYS A 15 -0.87 11.46 16.42
CA LYS A 15 -2.10 12.25 16.44
C LYS A 15 -2.11 13.09 15.17
N TRP A 16 -3.24 13.06 14.48
CA TRP A 16 -3.47 13.86 13.28
C TRP A 16 -4.39 14.99 13.69
N ASP A 17 -3.97 16.22 13.39
CA ASP A 17 -4.73 17.41 13.77
C ASP A 17 -5.67 17.85 12.62
N SER A 18 -5.50 17.28 11.43
CA SER A 18 -6.33 17.50 10.25
C SER A 18 -6.32 16.30 9.30
N LEU A 19 -7.27 16.27 8.36
CA LEU A 19 -7.26 15.29 7.27
C LEU A 19 -5.98 15.43 6.42
N ASP A 20 -5.56 16.65 6.12
CA ASP A 20 -4.35 16.92 5.32
C ASP A 20 -3.11 16.33 5.99
N SER A 21 -2.95 16.49 7.31
CA SER A 21 -1.84 15.92 8.06
C SER A 21 -1.84 14.38 8.05
N PHE A 22 -3.03 13.78 8.01
CA PHE A 22 -3.20 12.34 7.89
C PHE A 22 -2.82 11.86 6.49
N GLU A 23 -3.28 12.53 5.43
CA GLU A 23 -2.96 12.18 4.05
C GLU A 23 -1.47 12.36 3.75
N GLU A 24 -0.90 13.50 4.16
CA GLU A 24 0.51 13.81 4.01
C GLU A 24 1.40 12.73 4.64
N HIS A 25 1.03 12.23 5.82
CA HIS A 25 1.78 11.13 6.44
C HIS A 25 1.84 9.87 5.58
N TYR A 26 0.70 9.46 5.01
CA TYR A 26 0.65 8.25 4.20
C TYR A 26 1.23 8.45 2.80
N HIS A 27 1.15 9.65 2.24
CA HIS A 27 1.88 10.03 1.03
C HIS A 27 3.40 9.96 1.26
N ASN A 28 3.89 10.49 2.38
CA ASN A 28 5.29 10.36 2.78
C ASN A 28 5.73 8.91 2.98
N LEU A 29 4.84 8.04 3.48
CA LEU A 29 5.12 6.61 3.56
C LEU A 29 5.21 5.98 2.17
N ILE A 30 4.32 6.34 1.25
CA ILE A 30 4.35 5.87 -0.16
C ILE A 30 5.67 6.27 -0.82
N ASP A 31 6.14 7.51 -0.62
CA ASP A 31 7.44 7.97 -1.15
C ASP A 31 8.60 7.13 -0.62
N LYS A 32 8.61 6.83 0.68
CA LYS A 32 9.64 5.98 1.30
C LYS A 32 9.61 4.55 0.75
N ILE A 33 8.42 3.99 0.52
CA ILE A 33 8.29 2.66 -0.08
C ILE A 33 8.82 2.70 -1.51
N CYS A 34 8.40 3.69 -2.32
CA CYS A 34 8.82 3.80 -3.72
C CYS A 34 10.33 3.98 -3.83
N ALA A 35 10.93 4.91 -3.07
CA ALA A 35 12.37 5.13 -3.05
C ALA A 35 13.21 3.88 -2.66
N LYS A 36 12.59 2.87 -2.05
CA LYS A 36 13.24 1.59 -1.72
C LYS A 36 12.90 0.45 -2.67
N ALA A 37 11.75 0.52 -3.34
CA ALA A 37 11.20 -0.58 -4.11
C ALA A 37 11.30 -0.39 -5.62
N VAL A 38 11.26 0.85 -6.11
CA VAL A 38 11.25 1.20 -7.53
C VAL A 38 12.32 2.23 -7.86
N ALA A 39 12.89 2.14 -9.07
CA ALA A 39 13.88 3.10 -9.56
C ALA A 39 13.24 4.20 -10.43
N GLU A 40 12.05 3.95 -10.98
CA GLU A 40 11.39 4.85 -11.93
C GLU A 40 10.61 5.97 -11.24
N GLU A 41 10.67 7.15 -11.85
CA GLU A 41 9.94 8.34 -11.42
C GLU A 41 8.44 8.21 -11.74
N GLY A 42 7.58 8.97 -11.04
CA GLY A 42 6.13 8.97 -11.29
C GLY A 42 5.32 7.83 -10.65
N ILE A 43 5.91 6.67 -10.33
CA ILE A 43 5.19 5.56 -9.66
C ILE A 43 4.60 6.00 -8.31
N ALA A 44 5.34 6.84 -7.57
CA ALA A 44 4.87 7.37 -6.30
C ALA A 44 3.60 8.24 -6.45
N GLU A 45 3.50 9.02 -7.52
CA GLU A 45 2.35 9.87 -7.79
C GLU A 45 1.10 9.03 -8.09
N VAL A 46 1.25 7.99 -8.93
CA VAL A 46 0.18 7.03 -9.21
C VAL A 46 -0.25 6.30 -7.94
N ALA A 47 0.70 5.85 -7.11
CA ALA A 47 0.40 5.18 -5.86
C ALA A 47 -0.33 6.10 -4.85
N LYS A 48 0.03 7.39 -4.78
CA LYS A 48 -0.67 8.40 -3.96
C LYS A 48 -2.10 8.65 -4.45
N ALA A 49 -2.29 8.73 -5.77
CA ALA A 49 -3.62 8.86 -6.37
C ALA A 49 -4.49 7.63 -6.07
N LEU A 50 -3.95 6.42 -6.25
CA LEU A 50 -4.63 5.17 -5.88
C LEU A 50 -5.01 5.13 -4.40
N TRP A 51 -4.11 5.53 -3.51
CA TRP A 51 -4.38 5.54 -2.07
C TRP A 51 -5.51 6.52 -1.72
N SER A 52 -5.47 7.72 -2.29
CA SER A 52 -6.47 8.77 -2.05
C SER A 52 -7.85 8.36 -2.56
N ALA A 53 -7.93 7.76 -3.76
CA ALA A 53 -9.17 7.23 -4.33
C ALA A 53 -9.72 6.03 -3.54
N SER A 54 -8.83 5.18 -2.99
CA SER A 54 -9.24 3.90 -2.40
C SER A 54 -9.49 3.96 -0.89
N ARG A 55 -8.94 4.94 -0.15
CA ARG A 55 -8.88 4.91 1.33
C ARG A 55 -10.24 4.78 2.03
N ALA A 56 -11.31 5.32 1.44
CA ALA A 56 -12.65 5.25 2.01
C ALA A 56 -13.33 3.87 1.77
N ALA A 57 -12.96 3.18 0.70
CA ALA A 57 -13.57 1.92 0.28
C ALA A 57 -12.72 0.70 0.66
N ALA A 58 -11.40 0.86 0.73
CA ALA A 58 -10.48 -0.20 1.06
C ALA A 58 -10.62 -0.56 2.55
N ASN A 59 -11.25 -1.69 2.85
CA ASN A 59 -11.29 -2.28 4.19
C ASN A 59 -9.89 -2.80 4.59
N ARG A 60 -8.95 -1.87 4.74
CA ARG A 60 -7.51 -2.06 4.97
C ARG A 60 -7.04 -1.01 5.97
N SER A 61 -6.00 -1.34 6.73
CA SER A 61 -5.32 -0.31 7.50
C SER A 61 -4.67 0.70 6.54
N PRO A 62 -4.70 2.01 6.83
CA PRO A 62 -4.09 3.02 5.96
C PRO A 62 -2.63 2.71 5.58
N ARG A 63 -1.85 2.21 6.56
CA ARG A 63 -0.47 1.74 6.35
C ARG A 63 -0.40 0.61 5.35
N THR A 64 -1.25 -0.41 5.50
CA THR A 64 -1.24 -1.56 4.60
C THR A 64 -1.68 -1.16 3.19
N LEU A 65 -2.64 -0.25 3.09
CA LEU A 65 -3.11 0.27 1.81
C LEU A 65 -1.97 0.94 1.02
N CYS A 66 -1.03 1.64 1.68
CA CYS A 66 0.15 2.20 0.99
C CYS A 66 0.93 1.13 0.22
N PHE A 67 1.13 -0.06 0.80
CA PHE A 67 1.84 -1.15 0.13
C PHE A 67 1.02 -1.78 -1.00
N ASP A 68 -0.30 -1.88 -0.83
CA ASP A 68 -1.19 -2.36 -1.90
C ASP A 68 -1.15 -1.39 -3.10
N CYS A 69 -1.23 -0.08 -2.85
CA CYS A 69 -1.20 0.95 -3.90
C CYS A 69 0.14 1.01 -4.63
N VAL A 70 1.27 0.89 -3.93
CA VAL A 70 2.60 0.82 -4.59
C VAL A 70 2.72 -0.45 -5.44
N TYR A 71 2.22 -1.59 -4.94
CA TYR A 71 2.20 -2.82 -5.73
C TYR A 71 1.40 -2.63 -7.03
N ILE A 72 0.19 -2.09 -6.94
CA ILE A 72 -0.69 -1.87 -8.09
C ILE A 72 -0.05 -0.88 -9.07
N ALA A 73 0.42 0.27 -8.59
CA ALA A 73 1.04 1.30 -9.41
C ALA A 73 2.24 0.75 -10.19
N ALA A 74 3.19 0.10 -9.50
CA ALA A 74 4.40 -0.40 -10.13
C ALA A 74 4.11 -1.47 -11.18
N ASN A 75 3.18 -2.40 -10.90
CA ASN A 75 2.81 -3.42 -11.88
C ASN A 75 2.01 -2.83 -13.06
N ALA A 76 1.22 -1.78 -12.84
CA ALA A 76 0.48 -1.09 -13.90
C ALA A 76 1.41 -0.28 -14.84
N THR A 77 2.50 0.27 -14.33
CA THR A 77 3.47 1.06 -15.10
C THR A 77 4.62 0.23 -15.66
N GLY A 78 4.48 -1.10 -15.78
CA GLY A 78 5.51 -1.96 -16.36
C GLY A 78 6.75 -2.17 -15.49
N ASN A 79 6.68 -1.84 -14.20
CA ASN A 79 7.73 -2.01 -13.20
C ASN A 79 7.33 -3.10 -12.18
N PRO A 80 7.25 -4.37 -12.59
CA PRO A 80 6.63 -5.41 -11.78
C PRO A 80 7.36 -5.61 -10.45
N LEU A 81 6.61 -5.51 -9.36
CA LEU A 81 7.07 -5.82 -8.01
C LEU A 81 6.44 -7.11 -7.52
N SER A 82 7.24 -7.96 -6.88
CA SER A 82 6.70 -9.10 -6.13
C SER A 82 6.16 -8.67 -4.77
N SER A 83 5.08 -9.30 -4.32
CA SER A 83 4.53 -9.08 -2.98
C SER A 83 5.53 -9.43 -1.87
N TYR A 84 6.34 -10.48 -2.08
CA TYR A 84 7.39 -10.91 -1.14
C TYR A 84 8.48 -9.85 -0.96
N PHE A 85 8.89 -9.20 -2.04
CA PHE A 85 9.86 -8.13 -1.96
C PHE A 85 9.30 -6.94 -1.16
N LEU A 86 8.04 -6.56 -1.39
CA LEU A 86 7.38 -5.52 -0.62
C LEU A 86 7.19 -5.89 0.86
N GLU A 87 6.95 -7.16 1.19
CA GLU A 87 6.94 -7.63 2.58
C GLU A 87 8.29 -7.39 3.27
N HIS A 88 9.41 -7.64 2.58
CA HIS A 88 10.76 -7.35 3.08
C HIS A 88 11.02 -5.85 3.25
N ILE A 89 10.56 -5.03 2.29
CA ILE A 89 10.63 -3.58 2.40
C ILE A 89 9.81 -3.07 3.59
N ALA A 90 8.64 -3.67 3.86
CA ALA A 90 7.82 -3.29 5.01
C ALA A 90 8.54 -3.51 6.34
N GLU A 91 9.20 -4.65 6.53
CA GLU A 91 9.98 -4.92 7.74
C GLU A 91 11.08 -3.87 7.96
N LYS A 92 11.71 -3.38 6.89
CA LYS A 92 12.74 -2.33 6.95
C LYS A 92 12.20 -0.93 7.25
N ILE A 93 11.07 -0.56 6.67
CA ILE A 93 10.53 0.80 6.78
C ILE A 93 9.67 0.98 8.03
N VAL A 94 8.80 0.01 8.33
CA VAL A 94 7.81 0.12 9.41
C VAL A 94 8.05 -0.83 10.58
N GLY A 95 9.14 -1.63 10.54
CA GLY A 95 9.52 -2.53 11.63
C GLY A 95 8.61 -3.75 11.80
N THR A 96 7.71 -3.99 10.84
CA THR A 96 6.78 -5.13 10.90
C THR A 96 6.41 -5.59 9.49
N ARG A 97 6.12 -6.89 9.35
CA ARG A 97 5.71 -7.48 8.09
C ARG A 97 4.33 -6.99 7.69
N VAL A 98 4.23 -6.35 6.53
CA VAL A 98 2.96 -5.97 5.90
C VAL A 98 2.79 -6.84 4.66
N ARG A 99 1.68 -7.57 4.56
CA ARG A 99 1.37 -8.45 3.41
C ARG A 99 0.51 -7.71 2.37
N PRO A 100 1.09 -7.24 1.26
CA PRO A 100 0.34 -6.52 0.23
C PRO A 100 -0.67 -7.46 -0.42
N MET A 101 -1.77 -6.91 -0.90
CA MET A 101 -2.82 -7.60 -1.67
C MET A 101 -3.47 -8.80 -0.95
N ARG A 102 -3.17 -9.01 0.33
CA ARG A 102 -3.77 -10.09 1.12
C ARG A 102 -5.07 -9.63 1.74
N LYS A 103 -6.09 -10.49 1.72
CA LYS A 103 -7.34 -10.27 2.44
C LYS A 103 -7.09 -10.05 3.94
N HIS A 104 -7.84 -9.14 4.56
CA HIS A 104 -7.81 -8.96 6.01
C HIS A 104 -8.32 -10.25 6.70
N ARG A 105 -7.69 -10.63 7.82
CA ARG A 105 -8.08 -11.85 8.52
C ARG A 105 -9.48 -11.68 9.11
N GLY A 106 -10.36 -12.66 8.89
CA GLY A 106 -11.70 -12.66 9.47
C GLY A 106 -12.75 -11.82 8.73
N THR A 107 -12.40 -11.16 7.61
CA THR A 107 -13.42 -10.51 6.77
C THR A 107 -14.11 -11.53 5.86
N LYS A 108 -15.44 -11.41 5.73
CA LYS A 108 -16.21 -12.07 4.67
C LYS A 108 -16.16 -11.20 3.41
N GLY A 109 -16.36 -11.79 2.23
CA GLY A 109 -16.33 -11.06 0.94
C GLY A 109 -15.01 -11.13 0.17
N PRO A 110 -14.91 -10.45 -0.98
CA PRO A 110 -13.73 -10.48 -1.84
C PRO A 110 -12.55 -9.71 -1.22
N LYS A 111 -11.39 -9.78 -1.88
CA LYS A 111 -10.29 -8.84 -1.58
C LYS A 111 -10.76 -7.43 -1.94
N TRP A 112 -10.28 -6.40 -1.24
CA TRP A 112 -10.81 -5.04 -1.42
C TRP A 112 -10.69 -4.56 -2.87
N TYR A 113 -9.57 -4.86 -3.54
CA TYR A 113 -9.32 -4.49 -4.94
C TYR A 113 -10.15 -5.30 -5.96
N LEU A 114 -10.86 -6.33 -5.51
CA LEU A 114 -11.84 -7.11 -6.28
C LEU A 114 -13.29 -6.74 -5.91
N SER A 115 -13.49 -5.87 -4.91
CA SER A 115 -14.83 -5.35 -4.61
C SER A 115 -15.22 -4.31 -5.65
N GLU A 116 -16.52 -4.12 -5.89
CA GLU A 116 -17.03 -3.13 -6.86
C GLU A 116 -16.44 -1.73 -6.62
N ASN A 117 -16.50 -1.23 -5.38
CA ASN A 117 -15.93 0.08 -5.02
C ASN A 117 -14.40 0.12 -5.17
N GLY A 118 -13.70 -0.97 -4.87
CA GLY A 118 -12.25 -1.03 -5.03
C GLY A 118 -11.82 -1.07 -6.49
N LYS A 119 -12.52 -1.84 -7.32
CA LYS A 119 -12.31 -1.87 -8.78
C LYS A 119 -12.55 -0.47 -9.37
N ALA A 120 -13.68 0.17 -9.04
CA ALA A 120 -13.99 1.52 -9.51
C ALA A 120 -12.92 2.54 -9.12
N ALA A 121 -12.45 2.51 -7.87
CA ALA A 121 -11.40 3.42 -7.40
C ALA A 121 -10.06 3.22 -8.14
N ILE A 122 -9.67 1.96 -8.41
CA ILE A 122 -8.43 1.69 -9.15
C ILE A 122 -8.57 2.11 -10.61
N ILE A 123 -9.68 1.76 -11.27
CA ILE A 123 -9.95 2.12 -12.67
C ILE A 123 -9.96 3.64 -12.87
N SER A 124 -10.50 4.41 -11.91
CA SER A 124 -10.49 5.87 -12.00
C SER A 124 -9.09 6.50 -12.03
N VAL A 125 -8.05 5.75 -11.65
CA VAL A 125 -6.66 6.22 -11.61
C VAL A 125 -5.82 5.63 -12.74
N ILE A 126 -5.91 4.33 -12.99
CA ILE A 126 -5.03 3.64 -13.97
C ILE A 126 -5.77 3.15 -15.23
N GLY A 127 -7.09 3.28 -15.29
CA GLY A 127 -7.90 2.75 -16.39
C GLY A 127 -8.21 1.25 -16.27
N GLU A 128 -9.20 0.79 -17.03
CA GLU A 128 -9.69 -0.60 -17.00
C GLU A 128 -8.66 -1.59 -17.58
N ASP A 129 -8.04 -1.25 -18.71
CA ASP A 129 -7.05 -2.12 -19.35
C ASP A 129 -5.88 -2.47 -18.42
N LEU A 130 -5.36 -1.48 -17.68
CA LEU A 130 -4.29 -1.71 -16.70
C LEU A 130 -4.79 -2.47 -15.47
N TYR A 131 -6.02 -2.20 -15.01
CA TYR A 131 -6.62 -2.96 -13.93
C TYR A 131 -6.65 -4.45 -14.24
N ASP A 132 -7.20 -4.86 -15.39
CA ASP A 132 -7.31 -6.27 -15.78
C ASP A 132 -5.94 -6.92 -15.98
N SER A 133 -4.94 -6.14 -16.42
CA SER A 133 -3.56 -6.64 -16.59
C SER A 133 -2.87 -7.00 -15.26
N VAL A 134 -3.12 -6.19 -14.21
CA VAL A 134 -2.48 -6.28 -12.89
C VAL A 134 -3.26 -7.18 -11.94
N ILE A 135 -4.58 -7.06 -11.96
CA ILE A 135 -5.50 -7.73 -11.05
C ILE A 135 -6.08 -8.97 -11.76
N ARG A 136 -5.33 -10.07 -11.69
CA ARG A 136 -5.79 -11.37 -12.18
C ARG A 136 -6.43 -12.16 -11.03
N GLU A 137 -7.60 -12.73 -11.28
CA GLU A 137 -8.33 -13.59 -10.32
C GLU A 137 -7.57 -14.87 -9.96
#